data_AF-A0A7G9NUT7-F1
#
_entry.id   AF-A0A7G9NUT7-F1
#
_cell.length_a   1.000
_cell.length_b   1.000
_cell.length_c   1.000
_cell.angle_alpha   90.00
_cell.angle_beta   90.00
_cell.angle_gamma   90.00
#
_symmetry.space_group_name_H-M   'P 1'
#
loop_
_entity.id
_entity.type
_entity.pdbx_description
1 polymer ?
#
loop_
_entity_poly.entity_id
_entity_poly.type
_entity_poly.pdbx_seq_one_letter_code
_entity_poly.pdbx_strand_id
1 'polypeptide(L)'
;MGELLFDDELFTPISSRLLIEADYEASLLAHGQQIFSGWSVVRFKAEVEAFSTGHGPKQGDLALVDPSFRSWWVVEVELSHHSLEQHVAPQVEVLALGIYGDTHANALSRELQLSQDDQCRLASLVVHRQPKILIVVNDYVAKWKPIVQDYAQIMVVSPYVDRHGRRSYLVDGDRPTRGVEYLSPCIREGAMPRSLHVLKPEPIAFADGKHVRIRVGDAWTTWKFHILGSNAFLFAEGAFPLGDRREFILGHNDAGELFLNTLTSAIRRQLR
;
A
#
# COMPACT_ATOMS: atom_id res chain seq x y z
N MET A 1 15.64 -4.59 24.57
CA MET A 1 15.97 -3.43 23.74
C MET A 1 17.03 -2.60 24.42
N GLY A 2 18.00 -2.08 23.66
CA GLY A 2 19.01 -1.13 24.16
C GLY A 2 18.53 0.30 24.05
N GLU A 3 19.29 1.25 24.57
CA GLU A 3 19.05 2.69 24.38
C GLU A 3 19.34 3.12 22.94
N LEU A 4 18.72 4.20 22.50
CA LEU A 4 18.89 4.78 21.18
C LEU A 4 19.52 6.17 21.29
N LEU A 5 20.65 6.39 20.63
CA LEU A 5 21.27 7.72 20.53
C LEU A 5 20.87 8.34 19.20
N PHE A 6 20.17 9.48 19.24
CA PHE A 6 19.74 10.20 18.05
C PHE A 6 19.84 11.71 18.31
N ASP A 7 20.55 12.41 17.42
CA ASP A 7 20.79 13.86 17.52
C ASP A 7 21.38 14.28 18.88
N ASP A 8 22.44 13.57 19.32
CA ASP A 8 23.12 13.73 20.61
C ASP A 8 22.23 13.57 21.86
N GLU A 9 21.01 13.05 21.69
CA GLU A 9 20.05 12.82 22.77
C GLU A 9 19.79 11.32 22.95
N LEU A 10 19.71 10.91 24.22
CA LEU A 10 19.53 9.52 24.61
C LEU A 10 18.05 9.21 24.81
N PHE A 11 17.58 8.22 24.07
CA PHE A 11 16.22 7.74 24.09
C PHE A 11 16.17 6.35 24.73
N THR A 12 15.25 6.17 25.68
CA THR A 12 15.06 4.91 26.41
C THR A 12 13.75 4.24 25.97
N PRO A 13 13.71 2.91 25.86
CA PRO A 13 12.51 2.21 25.41
C PRO A 13 11.39 2.33 26.45
N ILE A 14 10.17 2.61 26.00
CA ILE A 14 9.00 2.58 26.88
C ILE A 14 8.55 1.12 27.05
N SER A 15 8.44 0.67 28.30
CA SER A 15 7.97 -0.69 28.61
C SER A 15 6.56 -0.93 28.06
N SER A 16 6.37 -2.08 27.40
CA SER A 16 5.07 -2.48 26.83
C SER A 16 3.94 -2.58 27.84
N ARG A 17 4.26 -2.80 29.12
CA ARG A 17 3.29 -2.90 30.23
C ARG A 17 2.82 -1.54 30.76
N LEU A 18 3.55 -0.47 30.43
CA LEU A 18 3.20 0.90 30.84
C LEU A 18 2.49 1.66 29.73
N LEU A 19 2.41 1.09 28.52
CA LEU A 19 1.69 1.69 27.42
C LEU A 19 0.20 1.38 27.54
N ILE A 20 -0.60 2.43 27.41
CA ILE A 20 -2.03 2.33 27.19
C ILE A 20 -2.24 2.30 25.68
N GLU A 21 -3.04 1.35 25.20
CA GLU A 21 -3.29 1.13 23.77
C GLU A 21 -3.82 2.39 23.07
N ALA A 22 -4.80 3.06 23.66
CA ALA A 22 -5.36 4.31 23.12
C ALA A 22 -4.30 5.42 22.99
N ASP A 23 -3.37 5.53 23.95
CA ASP A 23 -2.27 6.50 23.88
C ASP A 23 -1.27 6.12 22.79
N TYR A 24 -1.05 4.82 22.59
CA TYR A 24 -0.17 4.30 21.56
C TYR A 24 -0.77 4.52 20.15
N GLU A 25 -2.04 4.16 19.94
CA GLU A 25 -2.81 4.43 18.71
C GLU A 25 -2.79 5.93 18.37
N ALA A 26 -3.13 6.79 19.34
CA ALA A 26 -3.13 8.24 19.14
C ALA A 26 -1.74 8.76 18.75
N SER A 27 -0.68 8.19 19.33
CA SER A 27 0.68 8.58 19.03
C SER A 27 1.13 8.11 17.65
N LEU A 28 0.74 6.91 17.22
CA LEU A 28 0.97 6.40 15.86
C LEU A 28 0.28 7.28 14.82
N LEU A 29 -0.97 7.68 15.08
CA LEU A 29 -1.69 8.59 14.18
C LEU A 29 -1.00 9.96 14.10
N ALA A 30 -0.60 10.53 15.23
CA ALA A 30 0.07 11.83 15.29
C ALA A 30 1.41 11.86 14.51
N HIS A 31 2.13 10.74 14.49
CA HIS A 31 3.40 10.57 13.76
C HIS A 31 3.25 9.76 12.47
N GLY A 32 2.01 9.53 12.03
CA GLY A 32 1.70 8.56 10.98
C GLY A 32 2.38 8.87 9.65
N GLN A 33 2.50 10.15 9.30
CA GLN A 33 3.20 10.58 8.08
C GLN A 33 4.69 10.25 8.09
N GLN A 34 5.33 10.22 9.26
CA GLN A 34 6.74 9.86 9.40
C GLN A 34 6.93 8.35 9.42
N ILE A 35 6.04 7.63 10.12
CA ILE A 35 6.09 6.17 10.27
C ILE A 35 5.71 5.47 8.95
N PHE A 36 4.67 5.96 8.29
CA PHE A 36 4.08 5.42 7.06
C PHE A 36 4.29 6.37 5.88
N SER A 37 5.55 6.73 5.63
CA SER A 37 5.92 7.71 4.59
C SER A 37 5.24 7.44 3.24
N GLY A 38 4.54 8.45 2.72
CA GLY A 38 3.85 8.41 1.44
C GLY A 38 2.45 7.77 1.47
N TRP A 39 1.90 7.52 2.65
CA TRP A 39 0.52 7.08 2.84
C TRP A 39 -0.30 8.16 3.53
N SER A 40 -1.58 8.27 3.17
CA SER A 40 -2.55 9.02 3.97
C SER A 40 -2.99 8.13 5.13
N VAL A 41 -2.72 8.57 6.36
CA VAL A 41 -3.01 7.81 7.60
C VAL A 41 -4.20 8.44 8.29
N VAL A 42 -5.26 7.66 8.52
CA VAL A 42 -6.51 8.11 9.15
C VAL A 42 -7.03 7.08 10.13
N ARG A 43 -7.95 7.48 11.01
CA ARG A 43 -8.70 6.54 11.86
C ARG A 43 -9.65 5.70 10.99
N PHE A 44 -9.90 4.47 11.40
CA PHE A 44 -10.80 3.57 10.68
C PHE A 44 -11.79 2.82 11.59
N LYS A 45 -12.68 3.56 12.25
CA LYS A 45 -13.65 2.97 13.20
C LYS A 45 -14.95 2.48 12.54
N ALA A 46 -14.87 1.94 11.31
CA ALA A 46 -16.01 1.34 10.62
C ALA A 46 -16.08 -0.16 10.90
N GLU A 47 -17.28 -0.68 11.18
CA GLU A 47 -17.49 -2.12 11.43
C GLU A 47 -17.39 -2.93 10.13
N VAL A 48 -16.58 -3.98 10.20
CA VAL A 48 -16.32 -4.95 9.14
C VAL A 48 -16.91 -6.28 9.55
N GLU A 49 -17.68 -6.88 8.66
CA GLU A 49 -18.28 -8.21 8.85
C GLU A 49 -17.63 -9.24 7.92
N ALA A 50 -17.38 -10.43 8.45
CA ALA A 50 -16.86 -11.56 7.68
C ALA A 50 -17.67 -12.83 7.97
N PHE A 51 -18.59 -13.19 7.06
CA PHE A 51 -19.52 -14.32 7.25
C PHE A 51 -18.83 -15.69 7.38
N SER A 52 -17.58 -15.82 6.92
CA SER A 52 -16.84 -17.09 6.89
C SER A 52 -16.09 -17.43 8.18
N THR A 53 -15.97 -16.49 9.12
CA THR A 53 -15.07 -16.62 10.29
C THR A 53 -15.76 -17.17 11.53
N GLY A 54 -17.09 -17.04 11.62
CA GLY A 54 -17.85 -17.33 12.84
C GLY A 54 -17.61 -16.33 13.98
N HIS A 55 -16.86 -15.25 13.72
CA HIS A 55 -16.67 -14.13 14.65
C HIS A 55 -17.67 -13.01 14.37
N GLY A 56 -17.95 -12.20 15.40
CA GLY A 56 -18.76 -10.98 15.25
C GLY A 56 -18.02 -9.88 14.49
N PRO A 57 -18.70 -8.77 14.18
CA PRO A 57 -18.10 -7.62 13.50
C PRO A 57 -16.86 -7.10 14.23
N LYS A 58 -15.88 -6.61 13.48
CA LYS A 58 -14.63 -6.03 14.00
C LYS A 58 -14.40 -4.64 13.42
N GLN A 59 -13.62 -3.82 14.10
CA GLN A 59 -13.20 -2.51 13.62
C GLN A 59 -11.68 -2.49 13.60
N GLY A 60 -11.08 -1.91 12.56
CA GLY A 60 -9.66 -1.60 12.59
C GLY A 60 -9.40 -0.30 13.36
N ASP A 61 -8.14 -0.02 13.66
CA ASP A 61 -7.78 1.23 14.32
C ASP A 61 -7.52 2.34 13.32
N LEU A 62 -6.65 2.06 12.35
CA LEU A 62 -6.22 3.01 11.34
C LEU A 62 -6.43 2.43 9.94
N ALA A 63 -6.42 3.32 8.95
CA ALA A 63 -6.27 2.95 7.55
C ALA A 63 -5.13 3.73 6.91
N LEU A 64 -4.42 3.05 6.03
CA LEU A 64 -3.42 3.65 5.15
C LEU A 64 -3.98 3.66 3.74
N VAL A 65 -4.16 4.84 3.16
CA VAL A 65 -4.67 4.99 1.80
C VAL A 65 -3.56 5.58 0.94
N ASP A 66 -3.25 4.92 -0.18
CA ASP A 66 -2.32 5.48 -1.15
C ASP A 66 -2.93 6.77 -1.72
N PRO A 67 -2.20 7.91 -1.75
CA PRO A 67 -2.75 9.17 -2.26
C PRO A 67 -3.23 9.12 -3.71
N SER A 68 -2.81 8.11 -4.49
CA SER A 68 -3.28 7.85 -5.85
C SER A 68 -4.42 6.83 -5.93
N PHE A 69 -4.95 6.36 -4.80
CA PHE A 69 -6.01 5.38 -4.66
C PHE A 69 -5.73 4.03 -5.35
N ARG A 70 -4.47 3.57 -5.35
CA ARG A 70 -4.10 2.27 -5.97
C ARG A 70 -4.24 1.11 -5.00
N SER A 71 -4.07 1.37 -3.71
CA SER A 71 -4.07 0.36 -2.67
C SER A 71 -4.40 0.99 -1.34
N TRP A 72 -4.83 0.16 -0.41
CA TRP A 72 -5.10 0.59 0.94
C TRP A 72 -4.87 -0.56 1.92
N TRP A 73 -4.65 -0.20 3.17
CA TRP A 73 -4.43 -1.11 4.27
C TRP A 73 -5.38 -0.78 5.41
N VAL A 74 -5.82 -1.82 6.09
CA VAL A 74 -6.41 -1.69 7.43
C VAL A 74 -5.33 -2.07 8.43
N VAL A 75 -5.19 -1.25 9.47
CA VAL A 75 -4.16 -1.39 10.49
C VAL A 75 -4.82 -1.70 11.82
N GLU A 76 -4.37 -2.79 12.44
CA GLU A 76 -4.68 -3.12 13.83
C GLU A 76 -3.48 -2.73 14.71
N VAL A 77 -3.69 -1.90 15.71
CA VAL A 77 -2.66 -1.45 16.64
C VAL A 77 -2.72 -2.31 17.89
N GLU A 78 -1.65 -3.03 18.17
CA GLU A 78 -1.65 -4.03 19.23
C GLU A 78 -0.48 -3.83 20.19
N LEU A 79 -0.70 -4.19 21.46
CA LEU A 79 0.39 -4.27 22.42
C LEU A 79 0.94 -5.70 22.45
N SER A 80 2.25 -5.85 22.55
CA SER A 80 2.95 -7.14 22.50
C SER A 80 2.54 -8.13 23.60
N HIS A 81 1.85 -7.67 24.64
CA HIS A 81 1.33 -8.50 25.72
C HIS A 81 -0.12 -8.95 25.50
N HIS A 82 -0.78 -8.51 24.43
CA HIS A 82 -2.13 -8.97 24.06
C HIS A 82 -2.12 -10.45 23.65
N SER A 83 -3.27 -11.11 23.85
CA SER A 83 -3.43 -12.53 23.54
C SER A 83 -3.64 -12.71 22.04
N LEU A 84 -2.66 -13.31 21.35
CA LEU A 84 -2.78 -13.57 19.91
C LEU A 84 -4.01 -14.41 19.56
N GLU A 85 -4.20 -15.55 20.23
CA GLU A 85 -5.21 -16.54 19.86
C GLU A 85 -6.64 -16.09 20.18
N GLN A 86 -6.80 -15.31 21.25
CA GLN A 86 -8.13 -14.91 21.74
C GLN A 86 -8.55 -13.51 21.28
N HIS A 87 -7.58 -12.68 20.87
CA HIS A 87 -7.81 -11.28 20.53
C HIS A 87 -7.37 -11.02 19.09
N VAL A 88 -6.06 -10.94 18.87
CA VAL A 88 -5.45 -10.41 17.64
C VAL A 88 -5.79 -11.23 16.40
N ALA A 89 -5.63 -12.56 16.46
CA ALA A 89 -5.87 -13.42 15.29
C ALA A 89 -7.35 -13.41 14.85
N PRO A 90 -8.35 -13.55 15.76
CA PRO A 90 -9.75 -13.36 15.40
C PRO A 90 -10.07 -11.98 14.79
N GLN A 91 -9.47 -10.89 15.30
CA GLN A 91 -9.65 -9.56 14.73
C GLN A 91 -9.12 -9.49 13.30
N VAL A 92 -7.86 -9.87 13.12
CA VAL A 92 -7.15 -9.82 11.85
C VAL A 92 -7.80 -10.70 10.79
N GLU A 93 -8.31 -11.87 11.16
CA GLU A 93 -9.01 -12.76 10.24
C GLU A 93 -10.32 -12.14 9.73
N VAL A 94 -11.12 -11.50 10.60
CA VAL A 94 -12.33 -10.78 10.19
C VAL A 94 -12.00 -9.61 9.29
N LEU A 95 -10.96 -8.84 9.61
CA LEU A 95 -10.55 -7.71 8.77
C LEU A 95 -10.04 -8.20 7.40
N ALA A 96 -9.23 -9.26 7.36
CA ALA A 96 -8.68 -9.79 6.10
C ALA A 96 -9.74 -10.39 5.17
N LEU A 97 -10.77 -11.04 5.73
CA LEU A 97 -11.84 -11.70 4.97
C LEU A 97 -13.14 -10.88 4.91
N GLY A 98 -13.08 -9.65 5.43
CA GLY A 98 -14.23 -8.78 5.60
C GLY A 98 -14.84 -8.31 4.29
N ILE A 99 -16.11 -7.88 4.36
CA ILE A 99 -16.78 -7.24 3.23
C ILE A 99 -16.67 -5.73 3.38
N TYR A 100 -16.00 -5.12 2.41
CA TYR A 100 -15.82 -3.67 2.32
C TYR A 100 -16.71 -3.08 1.23
N GLY A 101 -17.18 -1.85 1.44
CA GLY A 101 -18.20 -1.23 0.60
C GLY A 101 -18.41 0.25 0.90
N ASP A 102 -19.52 0.81 0.41
CA ASP A 102 -19.79 2.25 0.44
C ASP A 102 -19.75 2.85 1.85
N THR A 103 -20.20 2.11 2.88
CA THR A 103 -20.14 2.55 4.28
C THR A 103 -18.70 2.82 4.73
N HIS A 104 -17.78 1.93 4.36
CA HIS A 104 -16.35 2.02 4.66
C HIS A 104 -15.69 3.13 3.85
N ALA A 105 -16.02 3.25 2.55
CA ALA A 105 -15.54 4.32 1.69
C ALA A 105 -15.96 5.70 2.21
N ASN A 106 -17.20 5.83 2.67
CA ASN A 106 -17.73 7.06 3.27
C ASN A 106 -17.08 7.38 4.62
N ALA A 107 -16.76 6.36 5.43
CA ALA A 107 -16.00 6.57 6.67
C ALA A 107 -14.59 7.13 6.38
N LEU A 108 -13.87 6.50 5.46
CA LEU A 108 -12.53 6.95 5.05
C LEU A 108 -12.55 8.34 4.38
N SER A 109 -13.54 8.60 3.53
CA SER A 109 -13.69 9.89 2.84
C SER A 109 -13.85 11.05 3.81
N ARG A 110 -14.60 10.86 4.90
CA ARG A 110 -14.80 11.87 5.95
C ARG A 110 -13.52 12.18 6.70
N GLU A 111 -12.76 11.15 7.07
CA GLU A 111 -11.49 11.33 7.77
C GLU A 111 -10.44 12.00 6.87
N LEU A 112 -10.40 11.65 5.59
CA LEU A 112 -9.46 12.19 4.60
C LEU A 112 -9.85 13.57 4.05
N GLN A 113 -11.07 14.04 4.29
CA GLN A 113 -11.58 15.33 3.80
C GLN A 113 -11.43 15.49 2.28
N LEU A 114 -11.79 14.44 1.52
CA LEU A 114 -11.55 14.37 0.09
C LEU A 114 -12.50 15.25 -0.74
N SER A 115 -12.02 15.66 -1.91
CA SER A 115 -12.84 16.24 -2.98
C SER A 115 -13.86 15.22 -3.51
N GLN A 116 -14.92 15.68 -4.20
CA GLN A 116 -15.93 14.77 -4.76
C GLN A 116 -15.33 13.74 -5.74
N ASP A 117 -14.41 14.18 -6.61
CA ASP A 117 -13.75 13.30 -7.58
C ASP A 117 -12.90 12.23 -6.87
N ASP A 118 -12.17 12.62 -5.81
CA ASP A 118 -11.37 11.69 -5.03
C ASP A 118 -12.22 10.74 -4.17
N GLN A 119 -13.40 11.18 -3.71
CA GLN A 119 -14.37 10.30 -3.05
C GLN A 119 -14.83 9.18 -4.00
N CYS A 120 -15.14 9.50 -5.26
CA CYS A 120 -15.51 8.49 -6.24
C CYS A 120 -14.38 7.48 -6.50
N ARG A 121 -13.13 7.96 -6.56
CA ARG A 121 -11.94 7.10 -6.73
C ARG A 121 -11.71 6.20 -5.52
N LEU A 122 -11.83 6.75 -4.31
CA LEU A 122 -11.73 5.99 -3.07
C LEU A 122 -12.84 4.93 -2.95
N ALA A 123 -14.08 5.29 -3.28
CA ALA A 123 -15.19 4.35 -3.28
C ALA A 123 -14.94 3.17 -4.23
N SER A 124 -14.47 3.47 -5.45
CA SER A 124 -14.06 2.43 -6.40
C SER A 124 -12.94 1.53 -5.84
N LEU A 125 -11.91 2.11 -5.21
CA LEU A 125 -10.84 1.35 -4.57
C LEU A 125 -11.38 0.40 -3.48
N VAL A 126 -12.18 0.91 -2.55
CA VAL A 126 -12.66 0.16 -1.38
C VAL A 126 -13.63 -0.96 -1.78
N VAL A 127 -14.52 -0.71 -2.74
CA VAL A 127 -15.51 -1.70 -3.21
C VAL A 127 -14.86 -2.82 -4.01
N HIS A 128 -13.83 -2.50 -4.81
CA HIS A 128 -13.28 -3.47 -5.77
C HIS A 128 -11.93 -4.08 -5.35
N ARG A 129 -11.26 -3.56 -4.33
CA ARG A 129 -10.00 -4.11 -3.83
C ARG A 129 -10.07 -4.33 -2.33
N GLN A 130 -9.88 -5.59 -1.93
CA GLN A 130 -9.66 -5.95 -0.54
C GLN A 130 -8.43 -5.21 0.03
N PRO A 131 -8.51 -4.66 1.26
CA PRO A 131 -7.33 -4.11 1.89
C PRO A 131 -6.35 -5.23 2.21
N LYS A 132 -5.08 -4.85 2.30
CA LYS A 132 -4.11 -5.69 3.01
C LYS A 132 -4.19 -5.36 4.50
N ILE A 133 -3.92 -6.34 5.36
CA ILE A 133 -3.94 -6.12 6.80
C ILE A 133 -2.52 -5.95 7.33
N LEU A 134 -2.33 -4.94 8.18
CA LEU A 134 -1.08 -4.66 8.88
C LEU A 134 -1.33 -4.67 10.38
N ILE A 135 -0.59 -5.50 11.11
CA ILE A 135 -0.55 -5.44 12.56
C ILE A 135 0.64 -4.56 12.95
N VAL A 136 0.37 -3.49 13.70
CA VAL A 136 1.41 -2.62 14.25
C VAL A 136 1.57 -2.93 15.73
N VAL A 137 2.69 -3.54 16.09
CA VAL A 137 3.00 -3.93 17.47
C VAL A 137 4.09 -3.06 18.07
N ASN A 138 4.02 -2.76 19.36
CA ASN A 138 5.03 -1.94 20.02
C ASN A 138 6.34 -2.70 20.35
N ASP A 139 6.33 -4.03 20.31
CA ASP A 139 7.50 -4.87 20.52
C ASP A 139 7.36 -6.18 19.71
N TYR A 140 8.48 -6.78 19.35
CA TYR A 140 8.53 -8.00 18.54
C TYR A 140 8.00 -9.20 19.33
N VAL A 141 7.07 -9.94 18.72
CA VAL A 141 6.53 -11.19 19.27
C VAL A 141 6.69 -12.33 18.27
N ALA A 142 7.77 -13.10 18.40
CA ALA A 142 8.19 -14.13 17.43
C ALA A 142 7.08 -15.12 17.03
N LYS A 143 6.24 -15.52 17.99
CA LYS A 143 5.17 -16.50 17.77
C LYS A 143 4.00 -15.97 16.92
N TRP A 144 3.87 -14.66 16.73
CA TRP A 144 2.73 -14.09 16.00
C TRP A 144 2.84 -14.32 14.50
N LYS A 145 4.03 -14.08 13.92
CA LYS A 145 4.23 -14.11 12.46
C LYS A 145 3.75 -15.40 11.79
N PRO A 146 4.09 -16.61 12.27
CA PRO A 146 3.64 -17.85 11.61
C PRO A 146 2.11 -18.05 11.64
N ILE A 147 1.41 -17.46 12.61
CA ILE A 147 -0.03 -17.65 12.81
C ILE A 147 -0.84 -16.68 11.95
N VAL A 148 -0.36 -15.44 11.77
CA VAL A 148 -1.12 -14.39 11.06
C VAL A 148 -0.66 -14.17 9.62
N GLN A 149 0.43 -14.80 9.17
CA GLN A 149 1.06 -14.54 7.86
C GLN A 149 0.12 -14.70 6.65
N ASP A 150 -0.91 -15.53 6.76
CA ASP A 150 -1.89 -15.74 5.68
C ASP A 150 -2.88 -14.58 5.56
N TYR A 151 -3.04 -13.78 6.63
CA TYR A 151 -4.02 -12.72 6.73
C TYR A 151 -3.39 -11.32 6.81
N ALA A 152 -2.22 -11.19 7.44
CA ALA A 152 -1.60 -9.91 7.74
C ALA A 152 -0.08 -9.91 7.71
N GLN A 153 0.46 -8.70 7.56
CA GLN A 153 1.86 -8.39 7.79
C GLN A 153 2.08 -7.84 9.20
N ILE A 154 3.30 -7.93 9.73
CA ILE A 154 3.64 -7.41 11.06
C ILE A 154 4.72 -6.34 10.94
N MET A 155 4.42 -5.16 11.46
CA MET A 155 5.34 -4.05 11.61
C MET A 155 5.55 -3.78 13.10
N VAL A 156 6.80 -3.62 13.52
CA VAL A 156 7.16 -3.30 14.90
C VAL A 156 7.48 -1.81 14.97
N VAL A 157 6.71 -1.07 15.78
CA VAL A 157 6.93 0.36 16.01
C VAL A 157 7.22 0.56 17.49
N SER A 158 8.48 0.44 17.89
CA SER A 158 8.88 0.53 19.28
C SER A 158 9.01 1.99 19.72
N PRO A 159 8.22 2.45 20.70
CA PRO A 159 8.30 3.82 21.21
C PRO A 159 9.46 3.97 22.19
N TYR A 160 10.21 5.05 22.03
CA TYR A 160 11.25 5.49 22.94
C TYR A 160 10.95 6.90 23.44
N VAL A 161 11.50 7.25 24.60
CA VAL A 161 11.35 8.57 25.21
C VAL A 161 12.70 9.07 25.73
N ASP A 162 12.95 10.36 25.55
CA ASP A 162 14.11 11.03 26.14
C ASP A 162 13.78 11.61 27.53
N ARG A 163 14.79 12.22 28.16
CA ARG A 163 14.64 12.90 29.47
C ARG A 163 13.67 14.09 29.47
N HIS A 164 13.31 14.62 28.30
CA HIS A 164 12.41 15.76 28.12
C HIS A 164 10.98 15.32 27.77
N GLY A 165 10.73 14.01 27.68
CA GLY A 165 9.43 13.46 27.28
C GLY A 165 9.19 13.46 25.77
N ARG A 166 10.17 13.79 24.93
CA ARG A 166 10.05 13.69 23.47
C ARG A 166 10.04 12.22 23.08
N ARG A 167 9.12 11.86 22.18
CA ARG A 167 8.98 10.49 21.68
C ARG A 167 9.76 10.32 20.39
N SER A 168 10.39 9.16 20.25
CA SER A 168 10.96 8.67 18.99
C SER A 168 10.50 7.23 18.75
N TYR A 169 10.55 6.79 17.49
CA TYR A 169 10.06 5.48 17.10
C TYR A 169 11.15 4.74 16.35
N LEU A 170 11.51 3.57 16.87
CA LEU A 170 12.26 2.59 16.09
C LEU A 170 11.26 1.75 15.31
N VAL A 171 11.45 1.67 14.00
CA VAL A 171 10.52 0.98 13.13
C VAL A 171 11.20 -0.16 12.39
N ASP A 172 10.70 -1.38 12.60
CA ASP A 172 11.23 -2.64 12.07
C ASP A 172 10.09 -3.52 11.53
N GLY A 173 10.45 -4.65 10.90
CA GLY A 173 9.51 -5.60 10.33
C GLY A 173 9.01 -5.22 8.94
N ASP A 174 7.82 -5.71 8.61
CA ASP A 174 7.21 -5.51 7.30
C ASP A 174 6.78 -4.04 7.12
N ARG A 175 6.60 -3.60 5.87
CA ARG A 175 6.20 -2.23 5.52
C ARG A 175 5.01 -2.26 4.57
N PRO A 176 4.06 -1.32 4.69
CA PRO A 176 2.96 -1.23 3.75
C PRO A 176 3.49 -0.96 2.34
N THR A 177 3.14 -1.85 1.43
CA THR A 177 3.49 -1.79 0.01
C THR A 177 2.27 -1.44 -0.83
N ARG A 178 2.49 -0.64 -1.87
CA ARG A 178 1.42 -0.26 -2.81
C ARG A 178 1.00 -1.40 -3.72
N GLY A 179 1.84 -2.43 -3.84
CA GLY A 179 1.67 -3.50 -4.80
C GLY A 179 2.12 -3.08 -6.20
N VAL A 180 2.26 -4.09 -7.05
CA VAL A 180 2.42 -3.89 -8.49
C VAL A 180 1.04 -3.70 -9.11
N GLU A 181 0.84 -2.57 -9.79
CA GLU A 181 -0.36 -2.31 -10.55
C GLU A 181 -0.06 -2.47 -12.04
N TYR A 182 -0.81 -3.34 -12.72
CA TYR A 182 -0.70 -3.50 -14.17
C TYR A 182 -1.73 -2.62 -14.87
N LEU A 183 -1.25 -1.66 -15.66
CA LEU A 183 -2.10 -0.67 -16.33
C LEU A 183 -2.58 -1.18 -17.68
N SER A 184 -1.67 -1.61 -18.55
CA SER A 184 -2.02 -1.87 -19.95
C SER A 184 -1.06 -2.82 -20.65
N PRO A 185 -1.56 -3.88 -21.31
CA PRO A 185 -0.74 -4.65 -22.23
C PRO A 185 -0.21 -3.75 -23.34
N CYS A 186 1.04 -3.96 -23.72
CA CYS A 186 1.70 -3.22 -24.78
C CYS A 186 2.25 -4.18 -25.83
N ILE A 187 2.00 -3.93 -27.10
CA ILE A 187 2.47 -4.76 -28.21
C ILE A 187 3.45 -3.96 -29.06
N ARG A 188 4.59 -4.56 -29.39
CA ARG A 188 5.50 -4.00 -30.38
C ARG A 188 4.90 -4.12 -31.76
N GLU A 189 4.62 -2.99 -32.39
CA GLU A 189 4.05 -2.95 -33.72
C GLU A 189 5.14 -3.02 -34.79
N GLY A 190 5.01 -3.92 -35.76
CA GLY A 190 6.05 -4.18 -36.77
C GLY A 190 6.29 -3.00 -37.72
N ALA A 191 5.25 -2.19 -37.98
CA ALA A 191 5.32 -1.06 -38.90
C ALA A 191 5.97 0.19 -38.29
N MET A 192 6.00 0.30 -36.97
CA MET A 192 6.53 1.47 -36.25
C MET A 192 7.72 1.04 -35.38
N PRO A 193 8.96 1.16 -35.90
CA PRO A 193 10.13 0.78 -35.13
C PRO A 193 10.21 1.65 -33.87
N ARG A 194 10.52 0.99 -32.74
CA ARG A 194 10.68 1.61 -31.41
C ARG A 194 9.41 2.17 -30.78
N SER A 195 8.24 1.75 -31.27
CA SER A 195 6.97 2.02 -30.60
C SER A 195 6.38 0.79 -29.94
N LEU A 196 5.51 1.04 -28.97
CA LEU A 196 4.61 0.05 -28.38
C LEU A 196 3.18 0.57 -28.48
N HIS A 197 2.29 -0.23 -29.06
CA HIS A 197 0.85 0.00 -29.02
C HIS A 197 0.34 -0.34 -27.62
N VAL A 198 -0.26 0.63 -26.94
CA VAL A 198 -0.90 0.51 -25.64
C VAL A 198 -2.36 0.12 -25.85
N LEU A 199 -2.72 -1.11 -25.46
CA LEU A 199 -4.04 -1.68 -25.81
C LEU A 199 -5.20 -1.12 -25.00
N LYS A 200 -4.92 -0.68 -23.77
CA LYS A 200 -5.89 -0.07 -22.84
C LYS A 200 -5.30 1.24 -22.32
N PRO A 201 -5.47 2.37 -23.03
CA PRO A 201 -4.87 3.64 -22.62
C PRO A 201 -5.58 4.33 -21.45
N GLU A 202 -6.82 3.96 -21.15
CA GLU A 202 -7.67 4.62 -20.15
C GLU A 202 -7.05 4.62 -18.74
N PRO A 203 -6.48 3.51 -18.23
CA PRO A 203 -5.84 3.48 -16.91
C PRO A 203 -4.56 4.32 -16.80
N ILE A 204 -3.96 4.68 -17.93
CA ILE A 204 -2.68 5.39 -17.97
C ILE A 204 -2.89 6.91 -17.87
N ALA A 205 -3.98 7.41 -18.47
CA ALA A 205 -4.40 8.82 -18.41
C ALA A 205 -3.29 9.85 -18.73
N PHE A 206 -2.30 9.49 -19.55
CA PHE A 206 -1.27 10.43 -20.01
C PHE A 206 -1.84 11.35 -21.09
N ALA A 207 -1.48 12.63 -21.03
CA ALA A 207 -1.75 13.57 -22.12
C ALA A 207 -0.95 13.19 -23.39
N ASP A 208 -1.49 13.48 -24.56
CA ASP A 208 -0.75 13.34 -25.83
C ASP A 208 0.54 14.18 -25.79
N GLY A 209 1.63 13.60 -26.28
CA GLY A 209 2.97 14.18 -26.25
C GLY A 209 3.68 14.15 -24.89
N LYS A 210 3.06 13.57 -23.84
CA LYS A 210 3.69 13.48 -22.51
C LYS A 210 4.97 12.63 -22.56
N HIS A 211 6.05 13.19 -22.05
CA HIS A 211 7.29 12.44 -21.79
C HIS A 211 7.20 11.76 -20.43
N VAL A 212 7.53 10.47 -20.38
CA VAL A 212 7.47 9.63 -19.18
C VAL A 212 8.76 8.83 -19.03
N ARG A 213 9.21 8.64 -17.78
CA ARG A 213 10.31 7.75 -17.46
C ARG A 213 9.76 6.38 -17.10
N ILE A 214 10.23 5.35 -17.80
CA ILE A 214 9.81 3.97 -17.64
C ILE A 214 11.04 3.12 -17.35
N ARG A 215 10.96 2.33 -16.28
CA ARG A 215 11.98 1.34 -15.93
C ARG A 215 11.81 0.07 -16.78
N VAL A 216 12.86 -0.32 -17.49
CA VAL A 216 12.93 -1.56 -18.27
C VAL A 216 14.07 -2.41 -17.73
N GLY A 217 13.74 -3.50 -17.04
CA GLY A 217 14.71 -4.23 -16.23
C GLY A 217 15.32 -3.31 -15.16
N ASP A 218 16.64 -3.13 -15.21
CA ASP A 218 17.37 -2.26 -14.27
C ASP A 218 17.69 -0.87 -14.84
N ALA A 219 17.28 -0.58 -16.08
CA ALA A 219 17.56 0.68 -16.74
C ALA A 219 16.34 1.62 -16.75
N TRP A 220 16.60 2.92 -16.58
CA TRP A 220 15.62 3.96 -16.83
C TRP A 220 15.67 4.40 -18.28
N THR A 221 14.50 4.48 -18.91
CA THR A 221 14.35 4.98 -20.29
C THR A 221 13.27 6.05 -20.37
N THR A 222 13.42 6.96 -21.33
CA THR A 222 12.42 8.00 -21.57
C THR A 222 11.58 7.62 -22.77
N TRP A 223 10.28 7.82 -22.64
CA TRP A 223 9.29 7.51 -23.66
C TRP A 223 8.36 8.68 -23.86
N LYS A 224 7.87 8.83 -25.07
CA LYS A 224 6.84 9.81 -25.41
C LYS A 224 5.53 9.09 -25.70
N PHE A 225 4.48 9.45 -24.97
CA PHE A 225 3.13 8.93 -25.17
C PHE A 225 2.44 9.73 -26.27
N HIS A 226 1.80 9.03 -27.20
CA HIS A 226 1.09 9.62 -28.32
C HIS A 226 -0.27 8.99 -28.56
N ILE A 227 -1.28 9.81 -28.84
CA ILE A 227 -2.62 9.37 -29.23
C ILE A 227 -2.78 9.62 -30.73
N LEU A 228 -2.96 8.54 -31.50
CA LEU A 228 -3.15 8.58 -32.95
C LEU A 228 -4.51 7.98 -33.31
N GLY A 229 -5.51 8.84 -33.46
CA GLY A 229 -6.90 8.42 -33.65
C GLY A 229 -7.43 7.76 -32.37
N SER A 230 -7.92 6.53 -32.48
CA SER A 230 -8.37 5.72 -31.33
C SER A 230 -7.26 4.91 -30.66
N ASN A 231 -6.03 4.99 -31.17
CA ASN A 231 -4.93 4.17 -30.70
C ASN A 231 -3.94 4.99 -29.89
N ALA A 232 -3.28 4.35 -28.94
CA ALA A 232 -2.28 4.98 -28.09
C ALA A 232 -0.93 4.28 -28.22
N PHE A 233 0.15 5.05 -28.23
CA PHE A 233 1.50 4.55 -28.48
C PHE A 233 2.51 5.13 -27.50
N LEU A 234 3.49 4.32 -27.11
CA LEU A 234 4.71 4.76 -26.43
C LEU A 234 5.89 4.67 -27.40
N PHE A 235 6.58 5.78 -27.64
CA PHE A 235 7.77 5.85 -28.47
C PHE A 235 9.02 6.04 -27.60
N ALA A 236 9.99 5.13 -27.70
CA ALA A 236 11.22 5.26 -26.92
C ALA A 236 12.11 6.38 -27.45
N GLU A 237 12.56 7.25 -26.56
CA GLU A 237 13.54 8.29 -26.85
C GLU A 237 14.94 7.76 -26.51
N GLY A 238 15.84 7.67 -27.51
CA GLY A 238 17.20 7.15 -27.28
C GLY A 238 17.38 5.65 -27.55
N ALA A 239 17.64 4.83 -26.54
CA ALA A 239 17.80 3.38 -26.73
C ALA A 239 16.45 2.64 -26.66
N PHE A 240 16.32 1.50 -27.35
CA PHE A 240 15.12 0.64 -27.30
C PHE A 240 15.45 -0.70 -26.60
N PRO A 241 15.39 -0.78 -25.26
CA PRO A 241 15.98 -1.88 -24.48
C PRO A 241 15.08 -3.13 -24.37
N LEU A 242 14.28 -3.45 -25.39
CA LEU A 242 13.23 -4.47 -25.29
C LEU A 242 13.53 -5.80 -25.99
N GLY A 243 14.73 -5.94 -26.57
CA GLY A 243 15.13 -7.13 -27.33
C GLY A 243 14.11 -7.48 -28.43
N ASP A 244 13.93 -8.78 -28.69
CA ASP A 244 13.05 -9.29 -29.75
C ASP A 244 11.64 -9.67 -29.26
N ARG A 245 11.34 -9.43 -27.97
CA ARG A 245 10.01 -9.73 -27.42
C ARG A 245 8.96 -8.80 -28.03
N ARG A 246 7.75 -9.33 -28.20
CA ARG A 246 6.63 -8.61 -28.85
C ARG A 246 5.58 -8.08 -27.90
N GLU A 247 5.47 -8.66 -26.70
CA GLU A 247 4.41 -8.33 -25.76
C GLU A 247 4.96 -7.96 -24.39
N PHE A 248 4.43 -6.87 -23.87
CA PHE A 248 4.85 -6.24 -22.64
C PHE A 248 3.64 -5.86 -21.81
N ILE A 249 3.88 -5.50 -20.56
CA ILE A 249 2.90 -4.95 -19.65
C ILE A 249 3.48 -3.67 -19.05
N LEU A 250 2.75 -2.57 -19.20
CA LEU A 250 3.04 -1.33 -18.50
C LEU A 250 2.35 -1.38 -17.14
N GLY A 251 3.06 -0.97 -16.09
CA GLY A 251 2.52 -0.93 -14.74
C GLY A 251 3.23 0.05 -13.83
N HIS A 252 2.75 0.16 -12.59
CA HIS A 252 3.44 0.83 -11.48
C HIS A 252 4.00 -0.20 -10.49
N ASN A 253 5.23 -0.02 -10.04
CA ASN A 253 5.80 -0.81 -8.94
C ASN A 253 5.34 -0.28 -7.57
N ASP A 254 5.85 -0.87 -6.48
CA ASP A 254 5.53 -0.46 -5.10
C ASP A 254 5.91 1.00 -4.77
N ALA A 255 6.95 1.53 -5.44
CA ALA A 255 7.37 2.92 -5.32
C ALA A 255 6.48 3.87 -6.14
N GLY A 256 5.53 3.33 -6.91
CA GLY A 256 4.68 4.08 -7.81
C GLY A 256 5.37 4.48 -9.12
N GLU A 257 6.53 3.90 -9.41
CA GLU A 257 7.28 4.16 -10.63
C GLU A 257 6.74 3.33 -11.80
N LEU A 258 6.72 3.92 -12.99
CA LEU A 258 6.36 3.18 -14.20
C LEU A 258 7.43 2.15 -14.53
N PHE A 259 7.01 0.92 -14.79
CA PHE A 259 7.84 -0.14 -15.32
C PHE A 259 7.20 -0.77 -16.55
N LEU A 260 8.04 -1.34 -17.39
CA LEU A 260 7.63 -2.15 -18.52
C LEU A 260 8.32 -3.51 -18.41
N ASN A 261 7.53 -4.57 -18.32
CA ASN A 261 8.04 -5.94 -18.24
C ASN A 261 7.44 -6.80 -19.34
N THR A 262 8.02 -7.97 -19.59
CA THR A 262 7.43 -8.93 -20.52
C THR A 262 6.10 -9.44 -19.99
N LEU A 263 5.10 -9.51 -20.86
CA LEU A 263 3.80 -10.08 -20.51
C LEU A 263 3.93 -11.61 -20.37
N THR A 264 3.79 -12.12 -19.15
CA THR A 264 3.85 -13.56 -18.86
C THR A 264 2.46 -14.18 -18.70
N SER A 265 2.36 -15.51 -18.76
CA SER A 265 1.10 -16.23 -18.51
C SER A 265 0.56 -16.02 -17.10
N ALA A 266 1.42 -15.78 -16.11
CA ALA A 266 1.02 -15.42 -14.75
C ALA A 266 0.34 -14.04 -14.72
N ILE A 267 0.94 -13.04 -15.36
CA ILE A 267 0.39 -11.67 -15.43
C ILE A 267 -0.93 -11.66 -16.21
N ARG A 268 -1.03 -12.41 -17.30
CA ARG A 268 -2.28 -12.54 -18.07
C ARG A 268 -3.45 -13.08 -17.24
N ARG A 269 -3.20 -13.90 -16.23
CA ARG A 269 -4.26 -14.40 -15.32
C ARG A 269 -4.75 -13.33 -14.35
N GLN A 270 -3.90 -12.38 -13.98
CA GLN A 270 -4.26 -11.26 -13.09
C GLN A 270 -5.01 -10.14 -13.82
N LEU A 271 -4.98 -10.11 -15.15
CA LEU A 271 -5.66 -9.13 -16.00
C LEU A 271 -7.06 -9.57 -16.48
N ARG A 272 -7.49 -10.78 -16.12
CA ARG A 272 -8.81 -11.35 -16.44
C ARG A 272 -9.75 -11.16 -15.26
#